data_AF-A0AAV7I845-F1
#
_entry.id   AF-A0AAV7I845-F1
#
_cell.length_a   1.000
_cell.length_b   1.000
_cell.length_c   1.000
_cell.angle_alpha   90.00
_cell.angle_beta   90.00
_cell.angle_gamma   90.00
#
_symmetry.space_group_name_H-M   'P 1'
#
loop_
_entity.id
_entity.type
_entity.pdbx_description
1 polymer ?
#
loop_
_entity_poly.entity_id
_entity_poly.type
_entity_poly.pdbx_seq_one_letter_code
_entity_poly.pdbx_strand_id
1 'polypeptide(L)'
;MLILSVCGSCFRVIDYTNVARIRDKRFPFRIPTTHVQSKVRCSQDFMEVDIVRSSPQAKIYLQQLENYPDEACKPVFHKGVATFRLSLAEQNMSRCGIVRVVNKMTGQKVYYHRIIVVEPGDEGKHTFTVKCIVTELDLQTKISGLDHRVVRRNVLPAGFQEDDTVDIQDEIKGNAPIPMLSVGVRQGGKLVTGELNVSPGTPLQMEIFLDTESAPVYGLLVTYMQVTDTRTAEETIIFNGCSVDPYLFENFDTVNGDFLIAKFRAFKFPESTYVQFRGTVNVCLDKCQGVECSNGKVGFGKKKRAISMSGDKNKVFEVTMSTFIKVDYDSQVPDATLSQFIRPGKNRTFERSVIGEQVQEQLVYKWSESSGSSYCLNLIQILLSFFFLSFF
;
A
#
# COMPACT_ATOMS: atom_id res chain seq x y z
N MET A 1 52.33 -29.82 -37.55
CA MET A 1 51.26 -29.84 -38.59
C MET A 1 50.58 -28.48 -38.57
N LEU A 2 50.00 -28.02 -39.69
CA LEU A 2 49.62 -26.59 -39.97
C LEU A 2 48.89 -25.89 -38.80
N ILE A 3 49.15 -24.63 -38.37
CA ILE A 3 49.56 -23.32 -38.98
C ILE A 3 48.36 -22.38 -39.25
N LEU A 4 48.55 -21.08 -38.95
CA LEU A 4 47.65 -19.89 -38.95
C LEU A 4 46.92 -19.65 -37.59
N SER A 5 47.13 -18.58 -36.79
CA SER A 5 47.31 -17.10 -36.97
C SER A 5 45.99 -16.34 -37.17
N VAL A 6 45.67 -15.16 -36.58
CA VAL A 6 46.25 -14.20 -35.60
C VAL A 6 45.05 -13.35 -35.07
N CYS A 7 45.07 -12.47 -34.05
CA CYS A 7 46.08 -11.81 -33.19
C CYS A 7 45.44 -11.60 -31.77
N GLY A 8 45.82 -10.70 -30.85
CA GLY A 8 46.88 -9.68 -30.77
C GLY A 8 46.85 -8.92 -29.42
N SER A 9 47.96 -8.29 -29.04
CA SER A 9 48.22 -7.65 -27.73
C SER A 9 47.52 -6.30 -27.47
N CYS A 10 47.00 -6.09 -26.24
CA CYS A 10 47.63 -5.17 -25.27
C CYS A 10 46.93 -5.13 -23.89
N PHE A 11 47.71 -5.28 -22.82
CA PHE A 11 47.28 -5.02 -21.43
C PHE A 11 47.42 -3.52 -21.09
N ARG A 12 46.58 -3.00 -20.17
CA ARG A 12 46.96 -1.82 -19.37
C ARG A 12 46.33 -1.84 -17.97
N VAL A 13 47.18 -1.95 -16.96
CA VAL A 13 46.86 -1.74 -15.55
C VAL A 13 46.69 -0.23 -15.30
N ILE A 14 45.83 0.16 -14.36
CA ILE A 14 45.73 1.53 -13.84
C ILE A 14 45.80 1.47 -12.32
N ASP A 15 46.90 2.00 -11.77
CA ASP A 15 47.10 2.16 -10.32
C ASP A 15 46.24 3.27 -9.73
N TYR A 16 45.80 3.08 -8.49
CA TYR A 16 45.11 4.11 -7.69
C TYR A 16 46.07 4.74 -6.67
N THR A 17 46.66 5.89 -6.99
CA THR A 17 47.43 6.69 -6.02
C THR A 17 47.13 8.19 -6.07
N ASN A 18 46.87 8.75 -4.88
CA ASN A 18 46.94 10.17 -4.49
C ASN A 18 46.11 11.25 -5.23
N VAL A 19 44.95 11.52 -4.63
CA VAL A 19 44.47 12.85 -4.18
C VAL A 19 45.21 14.09 -4.72
N ALA A 20 44.49 14.90 -5.52
CA ALA A 20 44.73 16.35 -5.63
C ALA A 20 43.41 17.12 -5.78
N ARG A 21 43.34 18.33 -5.20
CA ARG A 21 42.13 19.18 -5.09
C ARG A 21 42.36 20.46 -5.90
N ILE A 22 41.50 20.82 -6.87
CA ILE A 22 41.29 22.23 -7.28
C ILE A 22 40.02 22.47 -8.15
N ARG A 23 39.24 23.46 -7.70
CA ARG A 23 38.30 24.39 -8.38
C ARG A 23 37.78 24.10 -9.80
N ASP A 24 36.46 23.85 -9.86
CA ASP A 24 35.46 24.69 -10.56
C ASP A 24 35.95 25.56 -11.75
N LYS A 25 35.55 25.16 -12.97
CA LYS A 25 35.25 26.10 -14.08
C LYS A 25 34.34 25.46 -15.15
N ARG A 26 33.05 25.79 -15.06
CA ARG A 26 32.03 25.89 -16.14
C ARG A 26 32.46 25.41 -17.55
N PHE A 27 31.90 24.27 -17.99
CA PHE A 27 31.76 23.91 -19.40
C PHE A 27 30.27 23.71 -19.75
N PRO A 28 29.78 24.20 -20.91
CA PRO A 28 28.41 23.98 -21.35
C PRO A 28 28.29 22.70 -22.17
N PHE A 29 27.33 21.83 -21.84
CA PHE A 29 26.86 20.78 -22.74
C PHE A 29 25.33 20.73 -22.69
N ARG A 30 24.68 20.87 -23.84
CA ARG A 30 23.22 20.71 -23.96
C ARG A 30 22.91 19.21 -24.12
N ILE A 31 22.26 18.65 -23.12
CA ILE A 31 21.46 17.43 -23.28
C ILE A 31 20.00 17.87 -23.12
N PRO A 32 19.14 17.74 -24.16
CA PRO A 32 17.74 18.11 -24.07
C PRO A 32 16.92 17.00 -23.39
N THR A 33 17.23 16.74 -22.11
CA THR A 33 16.24 16.19 -21.18
C THR A 33 15.70 17.35 -20.36
N THR A 34 14.39 17.59 -20.44
CA THR A 34 13.68 18.61 -19.65
C THR A 34 13.54 18.16 -18.21
N HIS A 35 14.68 18.13 -17.50
CA HIS A 35 14.78 17.61 -16.14
C HIS A 35 14.02 18.55 -15.18
N VAL A 36 12.75 18.21 -14.92
CA VAL A 36 11.84 18.99 -14.06
C VAL A 36 12.50 19.15 -12.68
N GLN A 37 12.93 20.38 -12.37
CA GLN A 37 13.60 20.67 -11.12
C GLN A 37 12.57 20.68 -9.99
N SER A 38 12.54 19.59 -9.23
CA SER A 38 11.68 19.42 -8.07
C SER A 38 12.49 19.17 -6.79
N LYS A 39 11.94 19.59 -5.66
CA LYS A 39 12.52 19.42 -4.32
C LYS A 39 11.44 18.91 -3.39
N VAL A 40 11.61 17.68 -2.92
CA VAL A 40 10.75 17.06 -1.91
C VAL A 40 11.28 17.37 -0.52
N ARG A 41 10.40 17.66 0.43
CA ARG A 41 10.70 17.81 1.86
C ARG A 41 9.72 16.95 2.64
N CYS A 42 10.22 16.13 3.55
CA CYS A 42 9.44 15.15 4.29
C CYS A 42 9.41 15.51 5.78
N SER A 43 8.22 15.44 6.36
CA SER A 43 7.98 15.42 7.80
C SER A 43 7.26 14.12 8.17
N GLN A 44 6.93 13.92 9.44
CA GLN A 44 6.06 12.82 9.88
C GLN A 44 4.64 12.96 9.28
N ASP A 45 4.06 14.16 9.33
CA ASP A 45 2.68 14.41 8.91
C ASP A 45 2.51 14.90 7.47
N PHE A 46 3.58 15.30 6.76
CA PHE A 46 3.46 15.92 5.44
C PHE A 46 4.62 15.68 4.48
N MET A 47 4.29 15.62 3.18
CA MET A 47 5.19 15.69 2.04
C MET A 47 4.97 17.04 1.34
N GLU A 48 5.96 17.92 1.41
CA GLU A 48 6.00 19.17 0.66
C GLU A 48 6.82 18.97 -0.62
N VAL A 49 6.30 19.40 -1.77
CA VAL A 49 6.97 19.25 -3.08
C VAL A 49 6.99 20.59 -3.78
N ASP A 50 8.16 21.22 -3.84
CA ASP A 50 8.41 22.38 -4.69
C ASP A 50 8.74 21.93 -6.11
N ILE A 51 8.14 22.55 -7.13
CA ILE A 51 8.42 22.30 -8.55
C ILE A 51 8.69 23.64 -9.23
N VAL A 52 9.90 23.81 -9.78
CA VAL A 52 10.24 24.98 -10.60
C VAL A 52 9.54 24.84 -11.95
N ARG A 53 8.72 25.84 -12.31
CA ARG A 53 7.86 25.77 -13.49
C ARG A 53 8.53 26.44 -14.70
N SER A 54 8.60 25.74 -15.84
CA SER A 54 9.30 26.22 -17.05
C SER A 54 8.55 27.35 -17.78
N SER A 55 7.21 27.27 -17.85
CA SER A 55 6.37 28.31 -18.47
C SER A 55 5.21 28.74 -17.55
N PRO A 56 4.71 29.99 -17.65
CA PRO A 56 3.61 30.46 -16.82
C PRO A 56 2.27 29.75 -17.06
N GLN A 57 2.16 28.99 -18.15
CA GLN A 57 0.96 28.26 -18.59
C GLN A 57 1.04 26.74 -18.32
N ALA A 58 2.18 26.23 -17.83
CA ALA A 58 2.35 24.79 -17.58
C ALA A 58 1.29 24.27 -16.59
N LYS A 59 0.57 23.21 -16.98
CA LYS A 59 -0.31 22.46 -16.08
C LYS A 59 0.55 21.54 -15.22
N ILE A 60 0.32 21.57 -13.91
CA ILE A 60 1.00 20.70 -12.95
C ILE A 60 -0.07 20.10 -12.04
N TYR A 61 -0.19 18.78 -12.01
CA TYR A 61 -1.24 18.08 -11.26
C TYR A 61 -0.81 16.70 -10.75
N LEU A 62 -1.47 16.23 -9.70
CA LEU A 62 -1.31 14.86 -9.18
C LEU A 62 -1.98 13.87 -10.16
N GLN A 63 -1.38 12.71 -10.42
CA GLN A 63 -1.95 11.67 -11.29
C GLN A 63 -3.42 11.37 -10.92
N GLN A 64 -4.30 11.26 -11.93
CA GLN A 64 -5.78 11.12 -11.84
C GLN A 64 -6.56 12.34 -11.31
N LEU A 65 -5.91 13.40 -10.81
CA LEU A 65 -6.56 14.51 -10.10
C LEU A 65 -6.47 15.86 -10.87
N GLU A 66 -6.55 15.85 -12.22
CA GLU A 66 -6.40 17.08 -13.02
C GLU A 66 -7.47 18.15 -12.72
N ASN A 67 -8.74 17.77 -12.58
CA ASN A 67 -9.84 18.69 -12.25
C ASN A 67 -10.51 18.33 -10.91
N TYR A 68 -9.83 17.60 -10.02
CA TYR A 68 -10.38 17.21 -8.72
C TYR A 68 -10.71 18.46 -7.88
N PRO A 69 -11.90 18.56 -7.26
CA PRO A 69 -12.38 19.82 -6.70
C PRO A 69 -11.62 20.27 -5.45
N ASP A 70 -11.01 19.37 -4.69
CA ASP A 70 -10.36 19.68 -3.41
C ASP A 70 -9.08 20.52 -3.58
N GLU A 71 -9.10 21.76 -3.06
CA GLU A 71 -7.96 22.67 -3.06
C GLU A 71 -6.73 22.09 -2.34
N ALA A 72 -6.89 21.18 -1.37
CA ALA A 72 -5.76 20.56 -0.68
C ALA A 72 -4.90 19.66 -1.60
N CYS A 73 -5.45 19.24 -2.74
CA CYS A 73 -4.77 18.38 -3.71
C CYS A 73 -4.20 19.17 -4.92
N LYS A 74 -4.37 20.50 -4.94
CA LYS A 74 -3.88 21.39 -6.01
C LYS A 74 -2.56 22.06 -5.59
N PRO A 75 -1.68 22.44 -6.53
CA PRO A 75 -0.45 23.15 -6.20
C PRO A 75 -0.72 24.63 -5.91
N VAL A 76 -0.09 25.16 -4.87
CA VAL A 76 -0.05 26.60 -4.61
C VAL A 76 1.07 27.22 -5.46
N PHE A 77 0.75 28.19 -6.32
CA PHE A 77 1.72 28.86 -7.17
C PHE A 77 2.27 30.13 -6.50
N HIS A 78 3.59 30.19 -6.29
CA HIS A 78 4.28 31.38 -5.75
C HIS A 78 5.63 31.61 -6.42
N LYS A 79 5.87 32.82 -6.91
CA LYS A 79 7.17 33.24 -7.51
C LYS A 79 7.73 32.30 -8.59
N GLY A 80 6.87 31.63 -9.36
CA GLY A 80 7.26 30.68 -10.41
C GLY A 80 7.50 29.24 -9.94
N VAL A 81 7.35 28.98 -8.63
CA VAL A 81 7.32 27.63 -8.06
C VAL A 81 5.87 27.19 -7.89
N ALA A 82 5.60 25.91 -8.14
CA ALA A 82 4.36 25.24 -7.79
C ALA A 82 4.64 24.31 -6.60
N THR A 83 4.00 24.55 -5.45
CA THR A 83 4.23 23.77 -4.22
C THR A 83 2.99 22.96 -3.86
N PHE A 84 3.13 21.63 -3.80
CA PHE A 84 2.14 20.74 -3.17
C PHE A 84 2.46 20.53 -1.69
N ARG A 85 1.44 20.33 -0.85
CA ARG A 85 1.59 19.96 0.56
C ARG A 85 0.62 18.83 0.92
N LEU A 86 1.09 17.60 0.78
CA LEU A 86 0.28 16.38 0.88
C LEU A 86 0.35 15.80 2.30
N SER A 87 -0.79 15.41 2.88
CA SER A 87 -0.88 14.88 4.26
C SER A 87 -0.50 13.40 4.33
N LEU A 88 0.47 13.04 5.18
CA LEU A 88 0.89 11.65 5.42
C LEU A 88 0.17 11.00 6.61
N ALA A 89 -0.51 11.79 7.46
CA ALA A 89 -1.31 11.32 8.59
C ALA A 89 -2.45 10.40 8.11
N GLU A 90 -2.62 9.25 8.76
CA GLU A 90 -3.37 8.09 8.23
C GLU A 90 -4.80 8.44 7.80
N GLN A 91 -5.53 9.21 8.61
CA GLN A 91 -6.92 9.61 8.36
C GLN A 91 -7.11 10.44 7.08
N ASN A 92 -6.07 11.16 6.65
CA ASN A 92 -6.11 12.07 5.51
C ASN A 92 -5.21 11.63 4.34
N MET A 93 -4.45 10.55 4.49
CA MET A 93 -3.48 10.04 3.50
C MET A 93 -4.11 9.77 2.13
N SER A 94 -5.29 9.14 2.10
CA SER A 94 -6.02 8.85 0.86
C SER A 94 -6.65 10.09 0.22
N ARG A 95 -6.77 11.23 0.91
CA ARG A 95 -7.49 12.43 0.43
C ARG A 95 -6.96 12.93 -0.92
N CYS A 96 -5.65 12.88 -1.11
CA CYS A 96 -4.97 13.27 -2.36
C CYS A 96 -4.16 12.12 -2.97
N GLY A 97 -4.71 10.89 -2.96
CA GLY A 97 -4.17 9.77 -3.74
C GLY A 97 -2.86 9.13 -3.27
N ILE A 98 -2.30 9.54 -2.12
CA ILE A 98 -0.97 9.09 -1.67
C ILE A 98 -0.98 7.57 -1.46
N VAL A 99 0.01 6.90 -2.04
CA VAL A 99 0.25 5.47 -1.82
C VAL A 99 1.28 5.33 -0.69
N ARG A 100 0.98 4.47 0.28
CA ARG A 100 1.87 4.14 1.40
C ARG A 100 2.23 2.65 1.36
N VAL A 101 3.51 2.37 1.22
CA VAL A 101 4.12 1.04 1.37
C VAL A 101 4.63 0.92 2.80
N VAL A 102 4.24 -0.13 3.52
CA VAL A 102 4.75 -0.46 4.85
C VAL A 102 5.52 -1.77 4.76
N ASN A 103 6.82 -1.74 5.07
CA ASN A 103 7.62 -2.95 5.23
C ASN A 103 7.25 -3.61 6.57
N LYS A 104 6.66 -4.82 6.53
CA LYS A 104 6.19 -5.54 7.73
C LYS A 104 7.32 -6.08 8.60
N MET A 105 8.53 -6.19 8.06
CA MET A 105 9.71 -6.69 8.79
C MET A 105 10.51 -5.58 9.48
N THR A 106 10.52 -4.36 8.93
CA THR A 106 11.32 -3.23 9.46
C THR A 106 10.51 -2.06 10.00
N GLY A 107 9.18 -2.06 9.81
CA GLY A 107 8.31 -0.93 10.18
C GLY A 107 8.46 0.32 9.29
N GLN A 108 9.38 0.30 8.31
CA GLN A 108 9.62 1.45 7.44
C GLN A 108 8.40 1.75 6.56
N LYS A 109 7.97 3.03 6.56
CA LYS A 109 6.83 3.54 5.80
C LYS A 109 7.34 4.41 4.65
N VAL A 110 7.01 4.04 3.42
CA VAL A 110 7.39 4.78 2.21
C VAL A 110 6.13 5.31 1.54
N TYR A 111 6.03 6.64 1.46
CA TYR A 111 4.91 7.36 0.89
C TYR A 111 5.31 7.89 -0.49
N TYR A 112 4.48 7.72 -1.51
CA TYR A 112 4.75 8.26 -2.85
C TYR A 112 3.49 8.71 -3.58
N HIS A 113 3.68 9.63 -4.54
CA HIS A 113 2.68 10.01 -5.54
C HIS A 113 3.36 10.32 -6.87
N ARG A 114 2.64 10.16 -7.99
CA ARG A 114 3.11 10.61 -9.30
C ARG A 114 2.55 11.99 -9.65
N ILE A 115 3.40 12.86 -10.17
CA ILE A 115 3.07 14.22 -10.58
C ILE A 115 3.24 14.30 -12.10
N ILE A 116 2.28 14.93 -12.76
CA ILE A 116 2.25 15.15 -14.20
C ILE A 116 2.43 16.64 -14.46
N VAL A 117 3.37 16.96 -15.36
CA VAL A 117 3.62 18.29 -15.89
C VAL A 117 3.33 18.26 -17.39
N VAL A 118 2.54 19.23 -17.86
CA VAL A 118 2.24 19.42 -19.28
C VAL A 118 2.56 20.88 -19.63
N GLU A 119 3.61 21.06 -20.43
CA GLU A 119 4.02 22.37 -20.94
C GLU A 119 3.21 22.74 -22.20
N PRO A 120 2.94 24.03 -22.47
CA PRO A 120 2.20 24.45 -23.65
C PRO A 120 3.01 24.20 -24.92
N GLY A 121 2.45 23.43 -25.86
CA GLY A 121 3.09 23.10 -27.14
C GLY A 121 4.02 21.88 -27.10
N ASP A 122 4.09 21.15 -25.98
CA ASP A 122 4.64 19.81 -25.92
C ASP A 122 3.48 18.79 -25.93
N GLU A 123 3.59 17.73 -26.75
CA GLU A 123 2.64 16.60 -26.71
C GLU A 123 2.96 15.62 -25.56
N GLY A 124 4.17 15.72 -24.97
CA GLY A 124 4.64 14.91 -23.86
C GLY A 124 4.02 15.29 -22.51
N LYS A 125 3.39 14.31 -21.85
CA LYS A 125 3.05 14.38 -20.42
C LYS A 125 4.25 13.95 -19.56
N HIS A 126 5.07 14.91 -19.12
CA HIS A 126 6.22 14.66 -18.25
C HIS A 126 5.75 14.15 -16.89
N THR A 127 5.99 12.88 -16.60
CA THR A 127 5.51 12.22 -15.38
C THR A 127 6.69 11.79 -14.52
N PHE A 128 6.72 12.19 -13.24
CA PHE A 128 7.74 11.78 -12.29
C PHE A 128 7.12 11.35 -10.96
N THR A 129 7.84 10.57 -10.16
CA THR A 129 7.35 10.08 -8.86
C THR A 129 8.10 10.75 -7.71
N VAL A 130 7.36 11.37 -6.79
CA VAL A 130 7.89 11.91 -5.54
C VAL A 130 7.76 10.87 -4.43
N LYS A 131 8.75 10.77 -3.54
CA LYS A 131 8.75 9.81 -2.42
C LYS A 131 9.30 10.40 -1.13
N CYS A 132 8.71 9.99 -0.01
CA CYS A 132 9.18 10.22 1.35
C CYS A 132 9.35 8.87 2.06
N ILE A 133 10.42 8.74 2.84
CA ILE A 133 10.69 7.56 3.67
C ILE A 133 10.63 8.00 5.12
N VAL A 134 9.69 7.46 5.88
CA VAL A 134 9.53 7.67 7.32
C VAL A 134 9.86 6.34 8.00
N THR A 135 10.91 6.32 8.80
CA THR A 135 11.22 5.17 9.66
C THR A 135 10.89 5.57 11.08
N GLU A 136 9.95 4.87 11.70
CA GLU A 136 9.68 5.00 13.13
C GLU A 136 10.83 4.32 13.88
N LEU A 137 11.86 5.10 14.25
CA LEU A 137 12.86 4.67 15.20
C LEU A 137 12.20 4.56 16.57
N ASP A 138 11.73 3.36 16.90
CA ASP A 138 11.26 3.03 18.23
C ASP A 138 12.47 3.05 19.20
N LEU A 139 12.66 4.19 19.87
CA LEU A 139 13.77 4.45 20.80
C LEU A 139 13.60 3.73 22.15
N GLN A 140 13.03 2.53 22.12
CA GLN A 140 12.92 1.60 23.25
C GLN A 140 14.17 0.73 23.43
N THR A 141 15.33 1.23 23.01
CA THR A 141 16.66 0.70 23.38
C THR A 141 17.32 1.54 24.47
N LYS A 142 16.56 1.81 25.56
CA LYS A 142 17.15 1.74 26.91
C LYS A 142 17.53 0.28 27.22
N ILE A 143 18.53 -0.22 26.48
CA ILE A 143 19.26 -1.42 26.88
C ILE A 143 20.06 -1.00 28.11
N SER A 144 19.41 -1.15 29.25
CA SER A 144 20.05 -1.10 30.56
C SER A 144 21.27 -2.03 30.50
N GLY A 145 22.43 -1.53 30.92
CA GLY A 145 23.71 -2.20 30.68
C GLY A 145 23.77 -3.60 31.28
N LEU A 146 23.41 -4.60 30.47
CA LEU A 146 23.76 -5.99 30.70
C LEU A 146 25.28 -6.06 30.53
N ASP A 147 25.98 -6.01 31.67
CA ASP A 147 27.42 -6.31 31.77
C ASP A 147 27.64 -7.79 31.44
N HIS A 148 27.57 -8.10 30.15
CA HIS A 148 28.16 -9.28 29.58
C HIS A 148 29.66 -9.15 29.76
N ARG A 149 30.13 -9.57 30.94
CA ARG A 149 31.53 -9.65 31.33
C ARG A 149 32.25 -10.66 30.43
N VAL A 150 32.58 -10.23 29.21
CA VAL A 150 33.28 -11.03 28.20
C VAL A 150 34.67 -11.35 28.74
N VAL A 151 34.80 -12.53 29.34
CA VAL A 151 36.09 -13.12 29.67
C VAL A 151 36.79 -13.43 28.35
N ARG A 152 37.64 -12.50 27.91
CA ARG A 152 38.57 -12.67 26.78
C ARG A 152 39.46 -13.89 27.03
N ARG A 153 39.03 -15.06 26.56
CA ARG A 153 39.91 -16.20 26.32
C ARG A 153 40.75 -15.90 25.07
N ASN A 154 41.75 -15.02 25.23
CA ASN A 154 42.73 -14.66 24.19
C ASN A 154 43.73 -15.81 23.90
N VAL A 155 43.29 -17.06 24.01
CA VAL A 155 44.10 -18.26 23.82
C VAL A 155 43.26 -19.23 23.00
N LEU A 156 43.56 -19.27 21.70
CA LEU A 156 43.06 -20.29 20.80
C LEU A 156 43.72 -21.64 21.17
N PRO A 157 43.07 -22.80 20.93
CA PRO A 157 43.66 -24.10 21.24
C PRO A 157 45.02 -24.31 20.55
N ALA A 158 45.94 -25.00 21.19
CA ALA A 158 47.20 -25.39 20.55
C ALA A 158 46.90 -26.29 19.33
N GLY A 159 47.35 -25.87 18.14
CA GLY A 159 46.99 -26.51 16.88
C GLY A 159 45.80 -25.87 16.15
N PHE A 160 45.21 -24.78 16.66
CA PHE A 160 44.35 -23.92 15.86
C PHE A 160 45.23 -23.15 14.85
N GLN A 161 45.10 -23.51 13.58
CA GLN A 161 45.76 -22.88 12.45
C GLN A 161 44.67 -22.21 11.62
N GLU A 162 44.75 -20.90 11.43
CA GLU A 162 43.87 -20.18 10.51
C GLU A 162 44.35 -20.48 9.08
N ASP A 163 43.43 -20.82 8.17
CA ASP A 163 43.75 -20.91 6.76
C ASP A 163 44.00 -19.50 6.22
N ASP A 164 45.21 -19.25 5.70
CA ASP A 164 45.63 -17.94 5.14
C ASP A 164 44.71 -17.44 4.00
N THR A 165 43.92 -18.34 3.41
CA THR A 165 42.89 -18.05 2.41
C THR A 165 41.52 -18.55 2.87
N VAL A 166 40.84 -17.76 3.71
CA VAL A 166 39.38 -17.84 3.78
C VAL A 166 38.86 -17.34 2.43
N ASP A 167 38.47 -18.28 1.57
CA ASP A 167 37.83 -18.01 0.30
C ASP A 167 36.41 -17.51 0.58
N ILE A 168 36.30 -16.22 0.90
CA ILE A 168 35.02 -15.51 1.05
C ILE A 168 34.41 -15.44 -0.34
N GLN A 169 33.67 -16.48 -0.72
CA GLN A 169 32.72 -16.42 -1.83
C GLN A 169 31.79 -15.25 -1.52
N ASP A 170 31.90 -14.17 -2.31
CA ASP A 170 31.27 -12.88 -2.02
C ASP A 170 29.83 -13.07 -1.57
N GLU A 171 29.52 -12.72 -0.32
CA GLU A 171 28.17 -12.87 0.22
C GLU A 171 27.29 -11.79 -0.42
N ILE A 172 26.72 -12.09 -1.60
CA ILE A 172 25.98 -11.14 -2.44
C ILE A 172 24.69 -10.71 -1.73
N LYS A 173 24.83 -9.71 -0.86
CA LYS A 173 23.75 -9.05 -0.11
C LYS A 173 22.96 -8.12 -1.03
N GLY A 174 22.23 -8.73 -1.96
CA GLY A 174 21.23 -8.07 -2.78
C GLY A 174 20.09 -7.55 -1.90
N ASN A 175 20.02 -6.23 -1.72
CA ASN A 175 18.87 -5.60 -1.10
C ASN A 175 17.67 -5.67 -2.07
N ALA A 176 16.58 -6.29 -1.65
CA ALA A 176 15.37 -6.38 -2.46
C ALA A 176 14.73 -4.98 -2.65
N PRO A 177 14.18 -4.66 -3.84
CA PRO A 177 13.64 -3.34 -4.14
C PRO A 177 12.38 -3.02 -3.33
N ILE A 178 12.06 -1.74 -3.17
CA ILE A 178 10.84 -1.29 -2.48
C ILE A 178 9.71 -1.23 -3.52
N PRO A 179 8.64 -2.04 -3.38
CA PRO A 179 7.63 -2.21 -4.42
C PRO A 179 6.82 -0.94 -4.69
N MET A 180 6.76 -0.51 -5.96
CA MET A 180 6.00 0.66 -6.41
C MET A 180 4.84 0.25 -7.31
N LEU A 181 3.65 0.13 -6.72
CA LEU A 181 2.42 -0.14 -7.44
C LEU A 181 2.00 1.00 -8.38
N SER A 182 1.38 0.60 -9.47
CA SER A 182 0.64 1.44 -10.42
C SER A 182 -0.79 0.97 -10.51
N VAL A 183 -1.73 1.91 -10.65
CA VAL A 183 -3.15 1.62 -10.88
C VAL A 183 -3.56 2.18 -12.23
N GLY A 184 -4.19 1.34 -13.05
CA GLY A 184 -4.81 1.70 -14.32
C GLY A 184 -6.30 1.37 -14.33
N VAL A 185 -7.06 2.08 -15.15
CA VAL A 185 -8.42 1.70 -15.52
C VAL A 185 -8.50 1.67 -17.05
N ARG A 186 -9.02 0.57 -17.60
CA ARG A 186 -9.31 0.43 -19.03
C ARG A 186 -10.81 0.48 -19.30
N GLN A 187 -11.13 1.03 -20.46
CA GLN A 187 -12.45 0.97 -21.09
C GLN A 187 -12.26 0.42 -22.51
N GLY A 188 -13.00 -0.62 -22.89
CA GLY A 188 -12.89 -1.23 -24.23
C GLY A 188 -11.47 -1.69 -24.62
N GLY A 189 -10.65 -2.10 -23.66
CA GLY A 189 -9.25 -2.50 -23.88
C GLY A 189 -8.24 -1.34 -23.99
N LYS A 190 -8.68 -0.08 -24.03
CA LYS A 190 -7.81 1.11 -23.99
C LYS A 190 -7.58 1.58 -22.56
N LEU A 191 -6.33 1.80 -22.17
CA LEU A 191 -5.97 2.41 -20.88
C LEU A 191 -6.34 3.91 -20.89
N VAL A 192 -6.97 4.40 -19.82
CA VAL A 192 -7.35 5.81 -19.70
C VAL A 192 -6.28 6.60 -18.94
N THR A 193 -5.69 7.60 -19.60
CA THR A 193 -4.53 8.36 -19.12
C THR A 193 -4.90 9.76 -18.59
N GLY A 194 -5.83 9.78 -17.63
CA GLY A 194 -6.32 10.99 -16.98
C GLY A 194 -7.53 10.74 -16.09
N GLU A 195 -8.32 11.80 -15.89
CA GLU A 195 -9.64 11.75 -15.25
C GLU A 195 -10.62 11.01 -16.18
N LEU A 196 -11.05 9.81 -15.78
CA LEU A 196 -12.02 9.01 -16.53
C LEU A 196 -13.45 9.48 -16.21
N ASN A 197 -14.09 10.14 -17.16
CA ASN A 197 -15.54 10.39 -17.18
C ASN A 197 -16.26 9.13 -17.71
N VAL A 198 -17.15 8.53 -16.93
CA VAL A 198 -17.95 7.35 -17.33
C VAL A 198 -19.41 7.45 -16.94
N SER A 199 -20.29 6.91 -17.77
CA SER A 199 -21.70 6.70 -17.45
C SER A 199 -21.86 5.51 -16.49
N PRO A 200 -22.79 5.54 -15.52
CA PRO A 200 -23.14 4.38 -14.71
C PRO A 200 -23.49 3.15 -15.55
N GLY A 201 -23.21 1.95 -15.03
CA GLY A 201 -23.37 0.68 -15.73
C GLY A 201 -22.23 0.32 -16.69
N THR A 202 -21.38 1.27 -17.08
CA THR A 202 -20.24 1.03 -18.01
C THR A 202 -19.32 -0.09 -17.49
N PRO A 203 -19.05 -1.14 -18.29
CA PRO A 203 -18.07 -2.16 -17.92
C PRO A 203 -16.64 -1.62 -18.05
N LEU A 204 -15.87 -1.71 -16.97
CA LEU A 204 -14.50 -1.25 -16.83
C LEU A 204 -13.60 -2.37 -16.30
N GLN A 205 -12.30 -2.21 -16.50
CA GLN A 205 -11.27 -3.13 -16.01
C GLN A 205 -10.25 -2.34 -15.18
N MET A 206 -10.13 -2.66 -13.89
CA MET A 206 -9.08 -2.15 -13.02
C MET A 206 -7.85 -3.04 -13.14
N GLU A 207 -6.67 -2.40 -13.25
CA GLU A 207 -5.38 -3.06 -13.36
C GLU A 207 -4.45 -2.55 -12.26
N ILE A 208 -3.86 -3.45 -11.48
CA ILE A 208 -2.89 -3.12 -10.43
C ILE A 208 -1.62 -3.91 -10.69
N PHE A 209 -0.49 -3.22 -10.83
CA PHE A 209 0.78 -3.85 -11.23
C PHE A 209 1.99 -3.22 -10.57
N LEU A 210 3.04 -4.03 -10.39
CA LEU A 210 4.36 -3.60 -9.91
C LEU A 210 5.14 -2.84 -10.99
N ASP A 211 6.12 -2.05 -10.55
CA ASP A 211 7.20 -1.53 -11.39
C ASP A 211 8.14 -2.64 -11.90
N THR A 212 8.98 -2.30 -12.87
CA THR A 212 9.88 -3.25 -13.55
C THR A 212 11.02 -3.78 -12.69
N GLU A 213 11.40 -3.12 -11.60
CA GLU A 213 12.44 -3.59 -10.68
C GLU A 213 11.85 -4.62 -9.69
N SER A 214 10.59 -4.41 -9.30
CA SER A 214 9.91 -5.16 -8.25
C SER A 214 9.06 -6.34 -8.76
N ALA A 215 8.52 -6.26 -9.98
CA ALA A 215 7.74 -7.33 -10.62
C ALA A 215 8.42 -8.72 -10.68
N PRO A 216 9.75 -8.86 -10.94
CA PRO A 216 10.39 -10.18 -10.93
C PRO A 216 10.66 -10.73 -9.52
N VAL A 217 10.51 -9.92 -8.46
CA VAL A 217 10.81 -10.31 -7.06
C VAL A 217 9.53 -10.61 -6.27
N TYR A 218 8.42 -9.96 -6.60
CA TYR A 218 7.20 -10.01 -5.80
C TYR A 218 5.92 -10.27 -6.60
N GLY A 219 4.92 -10.82 -5.91
CA GLY A 219 3.54 -10.93 -6.37
C GLY A 219 2.58 -10.20 -5.43
N LEU A 220 1.36 -9.98 -5.90
CA LEU A 220 0.35 -9.13 -5.28
C LEU A 220 -0.88 -9.92 -4.82
N LEU A 221 -1.56 -9.39 -3.81
CA LEU A 221 -2.90 -9.80 -3.39
C LEU A 221 -3.65 -8.59 -2.83
N VAL A 222 -4.71 -8.13 -3.51
CA VAL A 222 -5.67 -7.21 -2.90
C VAL A 222 -6.39 -7.96 -1.79
N THR A 223 -6.28 -7.51 -0.54
CA THR A 223 -6.97 -8.15 0.60
C THR A 223 -8.19 -7.37 1.08
N TYR A 224 -8.18 -6.05 0.93
CA TYR A 224 -9.32 -5.20 1.25
C TYR A 224 -9.48 -4.11 0.20
N MET A 225 -10.71 -3.83 -0.22
CA MET A 225 -11.02 -2.66 -1.04
C MET A 225 -12.41 -2.14 -0.70
N GLN A 226 -12.47 -0.83 -0.51
CA GLN A 226 -13.64 -0.06 -0.12
C GLN A 226 -13.83 1.07 -1.14
N VAL A 227 -15.07 1.49 -1.36
CA VAL A 227 -15.40 2.59 -2.28
C VAL A 227 -16.21 3.64 -1.54
N THR A 228 -15.93 4.92 -1.81
CA THR A 228 -16.50 6.05 -1.08
C THR A 228 -16.79 7.25 -1.98
N ASP A 229 -17.80 8.02 -1.59
CA ASP A 229 -18.20 9.31 -2.16
C ASP A 229 -17.26 10.48 -1.76
N THR A 230 -16.17 10.18 -1.04
CA THR A 230 -15.23 11.10 -0.41
C THR A 230 -15.80 11.96 0.73
N ARG A 231 -17.00 11.63 1.26
CA ARG A 231 -17.62 12.33 2.39
C ARG A 231 -18.04 11.40 3.52
N THR A 232 -19.05 10.56 3.29
CA THR A 232 -19.74 9.78 4.35
C THR A 232 -20.32 8.44 3.87
N ALA A 233 -20.57 8.28 2.57
CA ALA A 233 -20.98 7.00 2.02
C ALA A 233 -19.72 6.17 1.73
N GLU A 234 -19.58 5.03 2.41
CA GLU A 234 -18.51 4.07 2.16
C GLU A 234 -19.04 2.64 2.14
N GLU A 235 -18.66 1.85 1.15
CA GLU A 235 -19.08 0.45 0.97
C GLU A 235 -17.86 -0.45 0.74
N THR A 236 -17.81 -1.61 1.40
CA THR A 236 -16.75 -2.60 1.15
C THR A 236 -17.09 -3.44 -0.08
N ILE A 237 -16.18 -3.51 -1.06
CA ILE A 237 -16.35 -4.30 -2.28
C ILE A 237 -15.48 -5.56 -2.31
N ILE A 238 -14.28 -5.52 -1.72
CA ILE A 238 -13.41 -6.69 -1.51
C ILE A 238 -13.13 -6.83 -0.01
N PHE A 239 -13.39 -8.01 0.54
CA PHE A 239 -13.07 -8.37 1.93
C PHE A 239 -12.31 -9.70 1.96
N ASN A 240 -11.17 -9.73 2.67
CA ASN A 240 -10.24 -10.86 2.70
C ASN A 240 -9.89 -11.43 1.30
N GLY A 241 -9.77 -10.57 0.28
CA GLY A 241 -9.46 -10.94 -1.10
C GLY A 241 -10.62 -11.51 -1.93
N CYS A 242 -11.82 -11.60 -1.37
CA CYS A 242 -13.04 -12.02 -2.05
C CYS A 242 -13.99 -10.85 -2.29
N SER A 243 -14.66 -10.80 -3.44
CA SER A 243 -15.69 -9.80 -3.70
C SER A 243 -16.96 -10.05 -2.88
N VAL A 244 -17.51 -8.96 -2.32
CA VAL A 244 -18.79 -8.92 -1.60
C VAL A 244 -19.97 -8.94 -2.59
N ASP A 245 -19.79 -8.35 -3.77
CA ASP A 245 -20.78 -8.33 -4.86
C ASP A 245 -20.09 -8.66 -6.20
N PRO A 246 -20.03 -9.96 -6.59
CA PRO A 246 -19.43 -10.40 -7.84
C PRO A 246 -20.14 -9.95 -9.13
N TYR A 247 -21.29 -9.27 -9.06
CA TYR A 247 -21.97 -8.68 -10.21
C TYR A 247 -21.53 -7.22 -10.43
N LEU A 248 -21.27 -6.49 -9.34
CA LEU A 248 -20.75 -5.13 -9.38
C LEU A 248 -19.23 -5.10 -9.62
N PHE A 249 -18.48 -5.97 -8.94
CA PHE A 249 -17.01 -6.01 -8.94
C PHE A 249 -16.53 -7.47 -8.89
N GLU A 250 -15.83 -7.94 -9.93
CA GLU A 250 -15.27 -9.29 -9.97
C GLU A 250 -14.06 -9.45 -9.02
N ASN A 251 -13.70 -10.68 -8.65
CA ASN A 251 -12.45 -10.93 -7.92
C ASN A 251 -11.22 -10.46 -8.74
N PHE A 252 -10.12 -10.17 -8.06
CA PHE A 252 -8.84 -9.94 -8.74
C PHE A 252 -8.24 -11.26 -9.24
N ASP A 253 -8.11 -11.38 -10.56
CA ASP A 253 -7.44 -12.46 -11.27
C ASP A 253 -5.98 -12.11 -11.58
N THR A 254 -5.11 -13.11 -11.69
CA THR A 254 -3.74 -12.92 -12.17
C THR A 254 -3.17 -14.13 -12.92
N VAL A 255 -2.40 -13.85 -13.98
CA VAL A 255 -1.65 -14.87 -14.72
C VAL A 255 -0.36 -15.21 -13.97
N ASN A 256 0.46 -14.20 -13.69
CA ASN A 256 1.86 -14.33 -13.24
C ASN A 256 2.07 -14.06 -11.74
N GLY A 257 1.24 -13.21 -11.12
CA GLY A 257 1.33 -12.78 -9.71
C GLY A 257 1.60 -11.28 -9.53
N ASP A 258 2.36 -10.67 -10.43
CA ASP A 258 2.78 -9.25 -10.45
C ASP A 258 1.72 -8.28 -10.99
N PHE A 259 0.85 -8.78 -11.89
CA PHE A 259 -0.21 -8.03 -12.57
C PHE A 259 -1.60 -8.57 -12.17
N LEU A 260 -2.40 -7.77 -11.47
CA LEU A 260 -3.77 -8.09 -11.06
C LEU A 260 -4.80 -7.38 -11.94
N ILE A 261 -5.88 -8.09 -12.27
CA ILE A 261 -6.99 -7.59 -13.09
C ILE A 261 -8.32 -7.86 -12.38
N ALA A 262 -9.19 -6.86 -12.26
CA ALA A 262 -10.60 -7.06 -11.89
C ALA A 262 -11.52 -6.30 -12.85
N LYS A 263 -12.63 -6.91 -13.26
CA LYS A 263 -13.68 -6.20 -14.01
C LYS A 263 -14.71 -5.66 -13.05
N PHE A 264 -15.28 -4.49 -13.35
CA PHE A 264 -16.34 -3.90 -12.56
C PHE A 264 -17.29 -3.08 -13.42
N ARG A 265 -18.50 -2.84 -12.92
CA ARG A 265 -19.45 -1.89 -13.52
C ARG A 265 -19.26 -0.54 -12.84
N ALA A 266 -19.16 0.54 -13.61
CA ALA A 266 -19.16 1.89 -13.04
C ALA A 266 -20.46 2.13 -12.27
N PHE A 267 -20.36 2.58 -11.02
CA PHE A 267 -21.50 2.95 -10.18
C PHE A 267 -21.26 4.33 -9.57
N LYS A 268 -22.34 4.98 -9.11
CA LYS A 268 -22.33 6.36 -8.66
C LYS A 268 -23.09 6.52 -7.36
N PHE A 269 -22.53 7.29 -6.43
CA PHE A 269 -23.26 7.76 -5.26
C PHE A 269 -24.14 8.95 -5.66
N PRO A 270 -25.40 9.05 -5.20
CA PRO A 270 -26.33 10.09 -5.67
C PRO A 270 -25.84 11.52 -5.41
N GLU A 271 -25.03 11.74 -4.36
CA GLU A 271 -24.55 13.07 -3.96
C GLU A 271 -23.17 13.48 -4.50
N SER A 272 -22.45 12.59 -5.19
CA SER A 272 -21.06 12.79 -5.62
C SER A 272 -20.80 12.30 -7.05
N THR A 273 -20.11 13.12 -7.84
CA THR A 273 -19.58 12.76 -9.16
C THR A 273 -18.26 12.00 -9.09
N TYR A 274 -17.48 12.17 -8.02
CA TYR A 274 -16.24 11.43 -7.81
C TYR A 274 -16.48 10.19 -6.95
N VAL A 275 -15.86 9.09 -7.36
CA VAL A 275 -15.88 7.80 -6.70
C VAL A 275 -14.44 7.42 -6.39
N GLN A 276 -14.09 7.40 -5.11
CA GLN A 276 -12.77 7.00 -4.63
C GLN A 276 -12.79 5.53 -4.23
N PHE A 277 -11.87 4.74 -4.78
CA PHE A 277 -11.56 3.40 -4.32
C PHE A 277 -10.36 3.49 -3.37
N ARG A 278 -10.46 2.93 -2.17
CA ARG A 278 -9.36 2.78 -1.20
C ARG A 278 -9.03 1.29 -1.08
N GLY A 279 -7.78 0.93 -1.32
CA GLY A 279 -7.33 -0.47 -1.40
C GLY A 279 -6.16 -0.77 -0.48
N THR A 280 -6.13 -1.99 0.06
CA THR A 280 -4.96 -2.56 0.75
C THR A 280 -4.48 -3.78 -0.01
N VAL A 281 -3.26 -3.70 -0.53
CA VAL A 281 -2.61 -4.73 -1.35
C VAL A 281 -1.42 -5.30 -0.58
N ASN A 282 -1.45 -6.59 -0.28
CA ASN A 282 -0.29 -7.29 0.26
C ASN A 282 0.67 -7.66 -0.89
N VAL A 283 1.96 -7.55 -0.60
CA VAL A 283 3.06 -7.85 -1.52
C VAL A 283 3.87 -9.00 -0.91
N CYS A 284 4.01 -10.09 -1.65
CA CYS A 284 4.67 -11.31 -1.21
C CYS A 284 5.88 -11.67 -2.09
N LEU A 285 6.88 -12.37 -1.59
CA LEU A 285 8.00 -12.85 -2.42
C LEU A 285 7.49 -13.90 -3.43
N ASP A 286 7.95 -13.80 -4.69
CA ASP A 286 7.42 -14.51 -5.87
C ASP A 286 5.90 -14.35 -6.05
N LYS A 287 5.06 -15.06 -5.29
CA LYS A 287 3.60 -15.07 -5.44
C LYS A 287 2.89 -15.16 -4.09
N CYS A 288 1.88 -14.32 -3.89
CA CYS A 288 0.97 -14.47 -2.77
C CYS A 288 0.12 -15.74 -2.90
N GLN A 289 -0.23 -16.35 -1.77
CA GLN A 289 -1.25 -17.39 -1.72
C GLN A 289 -2.62 -16.72 -1.89
N GLY A 290 -3.44 -17.22 -2.81
CA GLY A 290 -4.80 -16.73 -3.02
C GLY A 290 -5.81 -17.30 -2.03
N VAL A 291 -6.98 -16.67 -1.99
CA VAL A 291 -8.07 -16.99 -1.07
C VAL A 291 -9.18 -17.75 -1.81
N GLU A 292 -9.65 -18.82 -1.19
CA GLU A 292 -10.71 -19.68 -1.71
C GLU A 292 -12.06 -19.10 -1.25
N CYS A 293 -12.81 -18.47 -2.16
CA CYS A 293 -14.04 -17.76 -1.82
C CYS A 293 -15.25 -18.71 -1.74
N SER A 294 -16.26 -18.34 -0.96
CA SER A 294 -17.47 -19.15 -0.71
C SER A 294 -18.29 -19.51 -1.96
N ASN A 295 -18.08 -18.80 -3.07
CA ASN A 295 -18.70 -19.05 -4.37
C ASN A 295 -17.86 -19.99 -5.28
N GLY A 296 -16.83 -20.64 -4.75
CA GLY A 296 -15.94 -21.54 -5.50
C GLY A 296 -14.97 -20.84 -6.46
N LYS A 297 -15.02 -19.50 -6.59
CA LYS A 297 -13.99 -18.72 -7.28
C LYS A 297 -12.78 -18.54 -6.35
N VAL A 298 -11.58 -18.64 -6.90
CA VAL A 298 -10.35 -18.29 -6.18
C VAL A 298 -10.06 -16.80 -6.44
N GLY A 299 -9.90 -16.00 -5.40
CA GLY A 299 -9.18 -14.73 -5.51
C GLY A 299 -7.69 -15.07 -5.55
N PHE A 300 -7.05 -14.98 -6.72
CA PHE A 300 -5.69 -15.47 -6.91
C PHE A 300 -4.66 -14.64 -6.10
N GLY A 301 -3.45 -15.12 -5.75
CA GLY A 301 -2.60 -16.14 -6.39
C GLY A 301 -2.96 -17.64 -6.25
N LYS A 302 -2.08 -18.50 -6.77
CA LYS A 302 -2.41 -19.89 -7.13
C LYS A 302 -1.94 -20.91 -6.08
N LYS A 303 -2.89 -21.53 -5.38
CA LYS A 303 -2.68 -22.69 -4.49
C LYS A 303 -2.31 -23.94 -5.30
N LYS A 304 -1.01 -24.19 -5.52
CA LYS A 304 -0.52 -25.56 -5.76
C LYS A 304 -0.54 -26.33 -4.44
N ARG A 305 -0.83 -27.64 -4.50
CA ARG A 305 -1.02 -28.49 -3.30
C ARG A 305 0.29 -28.67 -2.54
N ALA A 306 0.36 -28.15 -1.33
CA ALA A 306 1.38 -28.46 -0.33
C ALA A 306 0.73 -28.44 1.08
N ILE A 307 1.45 -28.97 2.06
CA ILE A 307 0.97 -29.23 3.43
C ILE A 307 0.62 -27.93 4.17
N SER A 308 -0.34 -28.00 5.09
CA SER A 308 -0.78 -26.87 5.92
C SER A 308 0.27 -26.44 6.97
N MET A 309 0.05 -25.25 7.56
CA MET A 309 0.76 -24.69 8.73
C MET A 309 2.15 -24.05 8.49
N SER A 310 2.17 -22.89 7.83
CA SER A 310 2.56 -21.66 8.56
C SER A 310 1.97 -20.42 7.88
N GLY A 311 1.34 -19.54 8.66
CA GLY A 311 0.67 -18.35 8.13
C GLY A 311 1.64 -17.23 7.75
N ASP A 312 1.24 -16.42 6.76
CA ASP A 312 1.68 -15.06 6.43
C ASP A 312 3.17 -14.71 6.26
N LYS A 313 4.12 -15.62 6.53
CA LYS A 313 5.58 -15.40 6.40
C LYS A 313 6.06 -14.89 5.03
N ASN A 314 5.24 -15.01 3.98
CA ASN A 314 5.58 -14.50 2.66
C ASN A 314 5.19 -13.02 2.45
N LYS A 315 4.35 -12.42 3.29
CA LYS A 315 3.88 -11.01 3.15
C LYS A 315 4.96 -10.05 3.68
N VAL A 316 5.75 -9.46 2.78
CA VAL A 316 6.87 -8.57 3.16
C VAL A 316 6.44 -7.11 3.23
N PHE A 317 5.55 -6.67 2.35
CA PHE A 317 5.00 -5.31 2.37
C PHE A 317 3.47 -5.31 2.30
N GLU A 318 2.88 -4.26 2.85
CA GLU A 318 1.48 -3.91 2.69
C GLU A 318 1.38 -2.51 2.10
N VAL A 319 0.58 -2.36 1.06
CA VAL A 319 0.44 -1.11 0.32
C VAL A 319 -0.98 -0.60 0.45
N THR A 320 -1.15 0.51 1.17
CA THR A 320 -2.39 1.28 1.19
C THR A 320 -2.39 2.23 0.00
N MET A 321 -3.40 2.14 -0.87
CA MET A 321 -3.53 2.94 -2.09
C MET A 321 -4.91 3.57 -2.20
N SER A 322 -5.06 4.57 -3.07
CA SER A 322 -6.38 4.98 -3.56
C SER A 322 -6.33 5.40 -5.03
N THR A 323 -7.46 5.26 -5.73
CA THR A 323 -7.65 5.63 -7.14
C THR A 323 -9.01 6.31 -7.30
N PHE A 324 -9.11 7.27 -8.21
CA PHE A 324 -10.30 8.11 -8.38
C PHE A 324 -10.89 7.94 -9.78
N ILE A 325 -12.23 7.87 -9.84
CA ILE A 325 -13.00 7.81 -11.10
C ILE A 325 -14.10 8.87 -11.03
N LYS A 326 -14.42 9.51 -12.15
CA LYS A 326 -15.52 10.46 -12.25
C LYS A 326 -16.68 9.84 -13.01
N VAL A 327 -17.83 9.78 -12.36
CA VAL A 327 -19.01 9.13 -12.89
C VAL A 327 -20.05 10.21 -13.19
N ASP A 328 -20.36 10.39 -14.46
CA ASP A 328 -21.23 11.45 -14.96
C ASP A 328 -22.52 10.89 -15.54
N TYR A 329 -23.61 11.66 -15.50
CA TYR A 329 -24.86 11.26 -16.15
C TYR A 329 -24.94 11.94 -17.52
N ASP A 330 -24.53 11.22 -18.56
CA ASP A 330 -24.76 11.66 -19.93
C ASP A 330 -26.28 11.78 -20.16
N SER A 331 -26.74 12.97 -20.55
CA SER A 331 -28.13 13.44 -20.37
C SER A 331 -29.16 12.79 -21.32
N GLN A 332 -28.78 11.69 -21.98
CA GLN A 332 -29.51 11.03 -23.05
C GLN A 332 -30.14 9.69 -22.63
N VAL A 333 -29.89 9.22 -21.40
CA VAL A 333 -30.44 7.95 -20.89
C VAL A 333 -31.70 8.19 -20.05
N PRO A 334 -32.85 7.56 -20.36
CA PRO A 334 -34.10 7.79 -19.64
C PRO A 334 -34.08 7.19 -18.21
N ASP A 335 -34.54 8.01 -17.26
CA ASP A 335 -34.47 7.81 -15.79
C ASP A 335 -34.95 6.42 -15.30
N ALA A 336 -35.95 5.84 -15.95
CA ALA A 336 -36.54 4.55 -15.57
C ALA A 336 -35.52 3.39 -15.51
N THR A 337 -34.49 3.38 -16.35
CA THR A 337 -33.43 2.35 -16.30
C THR A 337 -32.28 2.69 -15.36
N LEU A 338 -32.10 3.98 -15.01
CA LEU A 338 -31.01 4.46 -14.15
C LEU A 338 -31.26 4.14 -12.67
N SER A 339 -32.53 4.15 -12.25
CA SER A 339 -32.96 3.84 -10.87
C SER A 339 -32.47 2.48 -10.35
N GLN A 340 -32.22 1.50 -11.23
CA GLN A 340 -31.73 0.17 -10.84
C GLN A 340 -30.24 0.14 -10.44
N PHE A 341 -29.47 1.16 -10.81
CA PHE A 341 -28.03 1.25 -10.55
C PHE A 341 -27.66 2.22 -9.42
N ILE A 342 -28.63 2.94 -8.87
CA ILE A 342 -28.47 3.79 -7.69
C ILE A 342 -28.74 2.93 -6.46
N ARG A 343 -27.70 2.61 -5.68
CA ARG A 343 -27.88 1.95 -4.37
C ARG A 343 -28.60 2.94 -3.43
N PRO A 344 -29.78 2.60 -2.87
CA PRO A 344 -30.53 3.52 -2.04
C PRO A 344 -29.81 3.76 -0.70
N GLY A 345 -29.40 5.00 -0.46
CA GLY A 345 -28.78 5.42 0.80
C GLY A 345 -29.70 5.13 1.98
N LYS A 346 -29.16 4.52 3.03
CA LYS A 346 -29.94 4.02 4.18
C LYS A 346 -30.28 5.16 5.16
N ASN A 347 -31.23 6.00 4.77
CA ASN A 347 -31.63 7.20 5.51
C ASN A 347 -32.00 6.89 6.97
N ARG A 348 -31.26 7.51 7.91
CA ARG A 348 -31.43 7.38 9.36
C ARG A 348 -32.32 8.49 9.92
N THR A 349 -33.62 8.25 10.03
CA THR A 349 -34.51 9.00 10.95
C THR A 349 -35.73 8.19 11.37
N PHE A 350 -35.55 7.26 12.31
CA PHE A 350 -36.42 7.20 13.49
C PHE A 350 -35.67 6.51 14.63
N GLU A 351 -35.87 6.99 15.86
CA GLU A 351 -35.25 6.42 17.05
C GLU A 351 -36.04 5.20 17.52
N ARG A 352 -35.44 4.01 17.40
CA ARG A 352 -35.98 2.80 18.04
C ARG A 352 -34.85 2.05 18.71
N SER A 353 -34.90 1.99 20.03
CA SER A 353 -34.03 1.13 20.84
C SER A 353 -34.13 -0.31 20.34
N VAL A 354 -33.01 -0.88 19.89
CA VAL A 354 -32.94 -2.32 19.63
C VAL A 354 -32.96 -3.01 20.98
N ILE A 355 -34.14 -3.52 21.37
CA ILE A 355 -34.27 -4.46 22.47
C ILE A 355 -33.44 -5.68 22.09
N GLY A 356 -32.47 -6.05 22.94
CA GLY A 356 -31.63 -7.21 22.70
C GLY A 356 -32.42 -8.50 22.88
N GLU A 357 -32.94 -9.04 21.79
CA GLU A 357 -33.58 -10.35 21.78
C GLU A 357 -32.51 -11.43 21.97
N GLN A 358 -32.50 -12.08 23.15
CA GLN A 358 -31.55 -13.14 23.44
C GLN A 358 -31.95 -14.44 22.73
N VAL A 359 -31.30 -14.73 21.60
CA VAL A 359 -31.31 -16.06 21.00
C VAL A 359 -30.44 -16.97 21.86
N GLN A 360 -31.09 -17.69 22.77
CA GLN A 360 -30.47 -18.59 23.73
C GLN A 360 -30.15 -19.95 23.08
N GLU A 361 -28.96 -20.10 22.50
CA GLU A 361 -28.52 -21.40 21.96
C GLU A 361 -28.37 -22.44 23.08
N GLN A 362 -29.22 -23.47 23.05
CA GLN A 362 -29.20 -24.57 24.01
C GLN A 362 -28.06 -25.55 23.73
N LEU A 363 -26.89 -25.32 24.34
CA LEU A 363 -25.85 -26.34 24.45
C LEU A 363 -26.32 -27.49 25.36
N VAL A 364 -26.86 -28.55 24.75
CA VAL A 364 -27.33 -29.75 25.45
C VAL A 364 -26.15 -30.54 26.02
N TYR A 365 -25.96 -30.49 27.33
CA TYR A 365 -25.12 -31.44 28.07
C TYR A 365 -26.00 -32.42 28.88
N LYS A 366 -25.67 -33.71 28.79
CA LYS A 366 -26.47 -34.81 29.34
C LYS A 366 -25.77 -35.38 30.57
N TRP A 367 -26.36 -35.18 31.75
CA TRP A 367 -25.95 -35.82 33.01
C TRP A 367 -27.14 -36.47 33.70
N SER A 368 -26.87 -37.54 34.44
CA SER A 368 -27.86 -38.31 35.20
C SER A 368 -27.63 -38.11 36.70
N GLU A 369 -28.65 -37.66 37.42
CA GLU A 369 -28.62 -37.59 38.87
C GLU A 369 -29.08 -38.91 39.52
N SER A 370 -28.47 -39.26 40.65
CA SER A 370 -29.11 -40.11 41.65
C SER A 370 -28.63 -39.75 43.07
N SER A 371 -29.46 -38.94 43.75
CA SER A 371 -29.69 -38.93 45.21
C SER A 371 -28.51 -38.80 46.20
N GLY A 372 -28.61 -37.80 47.10
CA GLY A 372 -28.52 -38.12 48.54
C GLY A 372 -27.91 -37.09 49.50
N SER A 373 -28.69 -36.73 50.54
CA SER A 373 -28.24 -36.39 51.90
C SER A 373 -27.32 -35.17 52.16
N SER A 374 -27.94 -34.07 52.59
CA SER A 374 -27.79 -33.43 53.94
C SER A 374 -26.44 -32.85 54.44
N TYR A 375 -26.58 -32.00 55.47
CA TYR A 375 -25.59 -31.48 56.43
C TYR A 375 -24.84 -30.16 56.13
N CYS A 376 -24.40 -29.55 57.26
CA CYS A 376 -23.48 -28.40 57.41
C CYS A 376 -23.98 -26.99 57.07
N LEU A 377 -24.63 -26.38 58.07
CA LEU A 377 -24.76 -24.93 58.28
C LEU A 377 -23.39 -24.26 58.54
N ASN A 378 -23.37 -22.93 58.35
CA ASN A 378 -22.47 -21.93 58.96
C ASN A 378 -20.95 -21.98 58.66
N LEU A 379 -20.50 -21.01 57.85
CA LEU A 379 -19.48 -20.04 58.28
C LEU A 379 -19.62 -18.74 57.44
N ILE A 380 -18.83 -17.69 57.78
CA ILE A 380 -18.77 -16.38 57.08
C ILE A 380 -20.02 -15.48 57.25
N GLN A 381 -20.23 -14.98 58.48
CA GLN A 381 -21.12 -13.82 58.76
C GLN A 381 -20.42 -12.78 59.66
N ILE A 382 -19.13 -12.50 59.41
CA ILE A 382 -18.24 -11.76 60.34
C ILE A 382 -17.59 -10.49 59.73
N LEU A 383 -17.70 -10.26 58.41
CA LEU A 383 -16.96 -9.18 57.71
C LEU A 383 -17.81 -7.94 57.31
N LEU A 384 -18.98 -7.73 57.92
CA LEU A 384 -19.84 -6.55 57.64
C LEU A 384 -20.27 -5.75 58.88
N SER A 385 -19.71 -6.02 60.06
CA SER A 385 -20.00 -5.29 61.30
C SER A 385 -19.02 -4.16 61.65
N PHE A 386 -17.89 -4.04 60.93
CA PHE A 386 -16.79 -3.13 61.29
C PHE A 386 -16.76 -1.79 60.54
N PHE A 387 -17.75 -1.48 59.70
CA PHE A 387 -17.76 -0.27 58.85
C PHE A 387 -18.84 0.77 59.20
N PHE A 388 -19.55 0.61 60.33
CA PHE A 388 -20.67 1.47 60.73
C PHE A 388 -20.53 2.12 62.12
N LEU A 389 -19.33 2.10 62.71
CA LEU A 389 -19.02 2.70 64.02
C LEU A 389 -17.81 3.63 63.94
N SER A 390 -17.92 4.64 63.07
CA SER A 390 -17.02 5.80 63.00
C SER A 390 -17.78 7.09 62.64
N PHE A 391 -19.04 7.17 63.09
CA PHE A 391 -19.89 8.37 62.97
C PHE A 391 -20.79 8.56 64.21
N PHE A 392 -20.18 8.36 65.38
CA PHE A 392 -20.52 9.02 66.65
C PHE A 392 -19.30 9.03 67.56
#